data_AF-A0A6P0Q0I6-F1
#
_entry.id   AF-A0A6P0Q0I6-F1
#
_cell.length_a   1.000
_cell.length_b   1.000
_cell.length_c   1.000
_cell.angle_alpha   90.00
_cell.angle_beta   90.00
_cell.angle_gamma   90.00
#
_symmetry.space_group_name_H-M   'P 1'
#
loop_
_entity.id
_entity.type
_entity.pdbx_description
1 polymer ?
#
loop_
_entity_poly.entity_id
_entity_poly.type
_entity_poly.pdbx_seq_one_letter_code
_entity_poly.pdbx_strand_id
1 'polypeptide(L)'
;MLKKKLKVARDSIVEYLKNYSDPVYIQWYFHESKRLLKFKNFHKKEDCFIIGNGPSLNKIDLSLLNNYYTFGLNKIYLIFDQVNLTISYHVAVNHLVVEQSATEFEKLKCPSFLSARAAEMWYIKRIIFIKFLQQV
;
A
#
# COMPACT_ATOMS: atom_id res chain seq x y z
N MET A 1 22.56 16.94 -19.10
CA MET A 1 21.37 16.40 -18.38
C MET A 1 21.70 15.42 -17.25
N LEU A 2 22.54 14.39 -17.47
CA LEU A 2 22.88 13.38 -16.45
C LEU A 2 23.45 13.96 -15.15
N LYS A 3 24.42 14.88 -15.24
CA LYS A 3 25.07 15.50 -14.07
C LYS A 3 24.09 16.29 -13.18
N LYS A 4 23.03 16.86 -13.77
CA LYS A 4 21.98 17.61 -13.05
C LYS A 4 21.03 16.67 -12.29
N LYS A 5 20.67 15.52 -12.89
CA LYS A 5 19.90 14.44 -12.21
C LYS A 5 20.69 13.80 -11.06
N LEU A 6 21.98 13.53 -11.27
CA LEU A 6 22.88 12.98 -10.25
C LEU A 6 23.06 13.95 -9.07
N LYS A 7 23.19 15.25 -9.34
CA LYS A 7 23.31 16.28 -8.31
C LYS A 7 22.02 16.43 -7.49
N VAL A 8 20.85 16.50 -8.14
CA VAL A 8 19.54 16.55 -7.45
C VAL A 8 19.29 15.30 -6.59
N ALA A 9 19.63 14.10 -7.09
CA ALA A 9 19.49 12.86 -6.32
C ALA A 9 20.45 12.81 -5.12
N ARG A 10 21.65 13.37 -5.24
CA ARG A 10 22.65 13.41 -4.18
C ARG A 10 22.31 14.45 -3.11
N ASP A 11 21.87 15.63 -3.53
CA ASP A 11 21.41 16.70 -2.64
C ASP A 11 20.16 16.26 -1.88
N SER A 12 19.23 15.53 -2.53
CA SER A 12 18.07 14.95 -1.84
C SER A 12 18.46 13.90 -0.81
N ILE A 13 19.40 12.99 -1.11
CA ILE A 13 19.79 11.92 -0.15
C ILE A 13 20.49 12.52 1.07
N VAL A 14 21.34 13.54 0.91
CA VAL A 14 22.06 14.17 2.03
C VAL A 14 21.11 14.95 2.94
N GLU A 15 20.18 15.71 2.38
CA GLU A 15 19.15 16.41 3.15
C GLU A 15 18.16 15.44 3.80
N TYR A 16 17.94 14.28 3.18
CA TYR A 16 17.12 13.20 3.70
C TYR A 16 17.76 12.47 4.89
N LEU A 17 19.04 12.07 4.77
CA LEU A 17 19.81 11.43 5.85
C LEU A 17 20.03 12.35 7.05
N LYS A 18 20.03 13.68 6.84
CA LYS A 18 20.08 14.67 7.93
C LYS A 18 18.78 14.74 8.73
N ASN A 19 17.63 14.46 8.13
CA ASN A 19 16.31 14.66 8.73
C ASN A 19 15.62 13.35 9.19
N TYR A 20 16.06 12.18 8.72
CA TYR A 20 15.49 10.88 9.07
C TYR A 20 16.56 9.86 9.46
N SER A 21 16.70 9.62 10.77
CA SER A 21 17.60 8.60 11.35
C SER A 21 16.97 7.21 11.45
N ASP A 22 15.73 7.01 10.98
CA ASP A 22 14.98 5.76 11.13
C ASP A 22 15.50 4.68 10.15
N PRO A 23 16.16 3.61 10.62
CA PRO A 23 16.73 2.57 9.76
C PRO A 23 15.68 1.87 8.89
N VAL A 24 14.44 1.74 9.39
CA VAL A 24 13.31 1.16 8.67
C VAL A 24 12.96 2.00 7.45
N TYR A 25 13.04 3.33 7.59
CA TYR A 25 12.84 4.23 6.44
C TYR A 25 13.87 3.95 5.36
N ILE A 26 15.14 3.91 5.75
CA ILE A 26 16.26 3.81 4.83
C ILE A 26 16.16 2.51 4.03
N GLN A 27 15.94 1.39 4.72
CA GLN A 27 15.74 0.09 4.09
C GLN A 27 14.55 0.11 3.12
N TRP A 28 13.40 0.63 3.56
CA TRP A 28 12.23 0.77 2.72
C TRP A 28 12.50 1.65 1.48
N TYR A 29 13.20 2.77 1.63
CA TYR A 29 13.47 3.69 0.53
C TYR A 29 14.28 3.01 -0.57
N PHE A 30 15.31 2.25 -0.22
CA PHE A 30 16.15 1.57 -1.21
C PHE A 30 15.44 0.41 -1.90
N HIS A 31 14.53 -0.30 -1.22
CA HIS A 31 13.87 -1.50 -1.76
C HIS A 31 12.51 -1.21 -2.42
N GLU A 32 11.71 -0.31 -1.85
CA GLU A 32 10.28 -0.16 -2.18
C GLU A 32 9.95 1.14 -2.90
N SER A 33 10.67 2.24 -2.65
CA SER A 33 10.32 3.55 -3.22
C SER A 33 10.20 3.53 -4.75
N LYS A 34 11.13 2.85 -5.43
CA LYS A 34 11.11 2.69 -6.90
C LYS A 34 9.96 1.82 -7.38
N ARG A 35 9.56 0.79 -6.61
CA ARG A 35 8.40 -0.05 -6.92
C ARG A 35 7.12 0.77 -6.83
N LEU A 36 7.00 1.63 -5.81
CA LEU A 36 5.85 2.50 -5.61
C LEU A 36 5.71 3.60 -6.67
N LEU A 37 6.81 4.13 -7.19
CA LEU A 37 6.77 5.15 -8.24
C LEU A 37 6.01 4.68 -9.49
N LYS A 38 5.94 3.36 -9.74
CA LYS A 38 5.16 2.79 -10.86
C LYS A 38 3.66 3.03 -10.75
N PHE A 39 3.15 3.24 -9.53
CA PHE A 39 1.73 3.48 -9.25
C PHE A 39 1.38 4.97 -9.20
N LYS A 40 2.38 5.87 -9.28
CA LYS A 40 2.14 7.32 -9.21
C LYS A 40 1.33 7.79 -10.40
N ASN A 41 0.15 8.38 -10.13
CA ASN A 41 -0.81 8.85 -11.14
C ASN A 41 -1.29 7.74 -12.11
N PHE A 42 -1.21 6.47 -11.70
CA PHE A 42 -1.58 5.35 -12.56
C PHE A 42 -3.06 5.40 -12.97
N HIS A 43 -3.94 5.77 -12.03
CA HIS A 43 -5.39 5.95 -12.27
C HIS A 43 -5.82 7.40 -12.46
N LYS A 44 -4.96 8.24 -13.05
CA LYS A 44 -5.30 9.65 -13.21
C LYS A 44 -6.44 9.79 -14.23
N LYS A 45 -7.53 10.45 -13.82
CA LYS A 45 -8.79 10.63 -14.57
C LYS A 45 -9.68 9.37 -14.67
N GLU A 46 -9.39 8.35 -13.89
CA GLU A 46 -10.26 7.18 -13.74
C GLU A 46 -10.99 7.27 -12.40
N ASP A 47 -12.19 6.70 -12.34
CA ASP A 47 -12.94 6.62 -11.09
C ASP A 47 -12.41 5.48 -10.22
N CYS A 48 -12.10 5.81 -8.98
CA CYS A 48 -11.54 4.90 -7.99
C CYS A 48 -12.38 4.90 -6.72
N PHE A 49 -12.67 3.72 -6.18
CA PHE A 49 -13.46 3.55 -4.97
C PHE A 49 -12.61 2.96 -3.85
N ILE A 50 -12.75 3.53 -2.65
CA ILE A 50 -12.11 3.00 -1.43
C ILE A 50 -13.17 2.27 -0.62
N ILE A 51 -12.93 1.00 -0.33
CA ILE A 51 -13.86 0.12 0.36
C ILE A 51 -13.33 -0.14 1.76
N GLY A 52 -14.01 0.43 2.76
CA GLY A 52 -13.74 0.19 4.18
C GLY A 52 -14.24 -1.18 4.65
N ASN A 53 -14.48 -1.34 5.95
CA ASN A 53 -15.01 -2.58 6.54
C ASN A 53 -16.26 -2.32 7.41
N GLY A 54 -16.97 -1.22 7.15
CA GLY A 54 -18.14 -0.85 7.94
C GLY A 54 -19.32 -1.79 7.67
N PRO A 55 -20.21 -2.02 8.66
CA PRO A 55 -21.39 -2.88 8.49
C PRO A 55 -22.38 -2.35 7.45
N SER A 56 -22.28 -1.08 7.05
CA SER A 56 -23.06 -0.50 5.96
C SER A 56 -22.84 -1.20 4.63
N LEU A 57 -21.69 -1.85 4.42
CA LEU A 57 -21.41 -2.62 3.21
C LEU A 57 -22.39 -3.77 2.98
N ASN A 58 -22.96 -4.33 4.04
CA ASN A 58 -23.94 -5.41 3.95
C ASN A 58 -25.26 -4.98 3.29
N LYS A 59 -25.47 -3.68 3.10
CA LYS A 59 -26.68 -3.10 2.48
C LYS A 59 -26.46 -2.62 1.05
N ILE A 60 -25.26 -2.82 0.50
CA ILE A 60 -24.87 -2.31 -0.80
C ILE A 60 -24.60 -3.50 -1.71
N ASP A 61 -25.13 -3.47 -2.94
CA ASP A 61 -24.69 -4.40 -3.98
C ASP A 61 -23.29 -3.98 -4.47
N LEU A 62 -22.27 -4.63 -3.90
CA LEU A 62 -20.87 -4.36 -4.20
C LEU A 62 -20.44 -4.86 -5.58
N SER A 63 -21.27 -5.66 -6.27
CA SER A 63 -20.94 -6.14 -7.61
C SER A 63 -20.86 -5.02 -8.64
N LEU A 64 -21.56 -3.90 -8.39
CA LEU A 64 -21.53 -2.69 -9.20
C LEU A 64 -20.14 -2.05 -9.25
N LEU A 65 -19.29 -2.33 -8.24
CA LEU A 65 -17.93 -1.80 -8.16
C LEU A 65 -16.92 -2.60 -9.00
N ASN A 66 -17.28 -3.77 -9.54
CA ASN A 66 -16.37 -4.60 -10.32
C ASN A 66 -15.94 -3.98 -11.66
N ASN A 67 -16.65 -2.94 -12.13
CA ASN A 67 -16.29 -2.19 -13.33
C ASN A 67 -15.32 -1.02 -13.05
N TYR A 68 -14.93 -0.82 -11.79
CA TYR A 68 -14.09 0.29 -11.35
C TYR A 68 -12.83 -0.19 -10.66
N TYR A 69 -11.84 0.70 -10.54
CA TYR A 69 -10.68 0.43 -9.71
C TYR A 69 -11.04 0.59 -8.24
N THR A 70 -10.70 -0.41 -7.44
CA THR A 70 -11.10 -0.49 -6.04
C THR A 70 -9.91 -0.73 -5.13
N PHE A 71 -9.94 -0.06 -3.97
CA PHE A 71 -8.96 -0.18 -2.90
C PHE A 71 -9.65 -0.78 -1.68
N GLY A 72 -9.44 -2.08 -1.45
CA GLY A 72 -9.94 -2.77 -0.27
C GLY A 72 -9.03 -2.55 0.93
N LEU A 73 -9.60 -2.12 2.06
CA LEU A 73 -8.82 -1.77 3.24
C LEU A 73 -8.76 -2.91 4.27
N ASN A 74 -7.62 -3.07 4.95
CA ASN A 74 -7.45 -3.94 6.11
C ASN A 74 -7.95 -5.38 5.86
N LYS A 75 -8.92 -5.86 6.65
CA LYS A 75 -9.46 -7.23 6.56
C LYS A 75 -10.62 -7.36 5.55
N ILE A 76 -10.54 -6.64 4.42
CA ILE A 76 -11.57 -6.63 3.37
C ILE A 76 -11.91 -8.04 2.86
N TYR A 77 -10.96 -8.97 2.89
CA TYR A 77 -11.16 -10.35 2.45
C TYR A 77 -12.29 -11.08 3.17
N LEU A 78 -12.66 -10.65 4.39
CA LEU A 78 -13.75 -11.25 5.16
C LEU A 78 -15.13 -11.12 4.49
N ILE A 79 -15.29 -10.17 3.56
CA ILE A 79 -16.57 -9.96 2.87
C ILE A 79 -16.67 -10.75 1.55
N PHE A 80 -15.56 -11.32 1.04
CA PHE A 80 -15.53 -11.96 -0.28
C PHE A 80 -16.39 -13.23 -0.37
N ASP A 81 -16.58 -13.93 0.75
CA ASP A 81 -17.46 -15.11 0.79
C ASP A 81 -18.95 -14.74 0.79
N GLN A 82 -19.27 -13.46 1.04
CA GLN A 82 -20.64 -12.97 1.18
C GLN A 82 -21.11 -12.15 -0.03
N VAL A 83 -20.17 -11.57 -0.79
CA VAL A 83 -20.48 -10.68 -1.91
C VAL A 83 -19.63 -10.98 -3.14
N ASN A 84 -20.18 -10.70 -4.32
CA ASN A 84 -19.42 -10.74 -5.56
C ASN A 84 -18.59 -9.45 -5.71
N LEU A 85 -17.43 -9.40 -5.06
CA LEU A 85 -16.51 -8.26 -5.12
C LEU A 85 -15.10 -8.72 -5.50
N THR A 86 -14.53 -8.07 -6.50
CA THR A 86 -13.10 -8.16 -6.82
C THR A 86 -12.44 -6.82 -6.51
N ILE A 87 -11.22 -6.87 -5.94
CA ILE A 87 -10.46 -5.66 -5.62
C ILE A 87 -9.25 -5.50 -6.53
N SER A 88 -8.97 -4.26 -6.94
CA SER A 88 -7.78 -3.93 -7.74
C SER A 88 -6.53 -3.81 -6.87
N TYR A 89 -6.69 -3.33 -5.64
CA TYR A 89 -5.62 -3.11 -4.68
C TYR A 89 -6.07 -3.40 -3.26
N HIS A 90 -5.14 -3.89 -2.46
CA HIS A 90 -5.31 -4.05 -1.01
C HIS A 90 -4.40 -3.08 -0.26
N VAL A 91 -4.90 -2.49 0.83
CA VAL A 91 -4.12 -1.57 1.67
C VAL A 91 -4.34 -1.89 3.15
N ALA A 92 -3.29 -2.08 3.93
CA ALA A 92 -3.40 -2.18 5.38
C ALA A 92 -2.22 -1.50 6.09
N VAL A 93 -2.53 -0.59 7.01
CA VAL A 93 -1.52 0.28 7.64
C VAL A 93 -1.24 -0.07 9.10
N ASN A 94 -2.22 -0.63 9.80
CA ASN A 94 -2.06 -1.02 11.20
C ASN A 94 -1.24 -2.32 11.29
N HIS A 95 -0.12 -2.28 12.03
CA HIS A 95 0.76 -3.42 12.22
C HIS A 95 0.05 -4.65 12.78
N LEU A 96 -0.86 -4.49 13.75
CA LEU A 96 -1.61 -5.61 14.32
C LEU A 96 -2.55 -6.27 13.29
N VAL A 97 -3.13 -5.47 12.40
CA VAL A 97 -3.97 -6.00 11.32
C VAL A 97 -3.13 -6.81 10.35
N VAL A 98 -1.93 -6.33 10.02
CA VAL A 98 -0.99 -7.03 9.14
C VAL A 98 -0.53 -8.33 9.77
N GLU A 99 -0.09 -8.29 11.02
CA GLU A 99 0.38 -9.47 11.76
C GLU A 99 -0.69 -10.57 11.82
N GLN A 100 -1.92 -10.22 12.18
CA GLN A 100 -3.01 -11.19 12.33
C GLN A 100 -3.54 -11.75 11.01
N SER A 101 -3.30 -11.06 9.88
CA SER A 101 -3.92 -11.37 8.59
C SER A 101 -2.89 -11.62 7.48
N ALA A 102 -1.61 -11.76 7.81
CA ALA A 102 -0.52 -11.91 6.86
C ALA A 102 -0.76 -13.04 5.84
N THR A 103 -1.18 -14.22 6.33
CA THR A 103 -1.47 -15.38 5.49
C THR A 103 -2.63 -15.15 4.53
N GLU A 104 -3.63 -14.38 4.94
CA GLU A 104 -4.77 -14.04 4.09
C GLU A 104 -4.37 -13.00 3.04
N PHE A 105 -3.51 -12.06 3.41
CA PHE A 105 -2.99 -11.05 2.49
C PHE A 105 -2.11 -11.66 1.39
N GLU A 106 -1.36 -12.73 1.69
CA GLU A 106 -0.58 -13.48 0.68
C GLU A 106 -1.46 -14.21 -0.35
N LYS A 107 -2.70 -14.56 0.02
CA LYS A 107 -3.66 -15.22 -0.88
C LYS A 107 -4.37 -14.24 -1.82
N LEU A 108 -4.28 -12.93 -1.56
CA LEU A 108 -4.89 -11.92 -2.40
C LEU A 108 -4.23 -11.93 -3.79
N LYS A 109 -5.07 -11.88 -4.83
CA LYS A 109 -4.62 -11.89 -6.24
C LYS A 109 -4.18 -10.50 -6.73
N CYS A 110 -4.44 -9.45 -5.95
CA CYS A 110 -4.10 -8.07 -6.26
C CYS A 110 -2.82 -7.62 -5.53
N PRO A 111 -2.18 -6.53 -5.96
CA PRO A 111 -1.11 -5.91 -5.18
C PRO A 111 -1.59 -5.47 -3.79
N SER A 112 -0.82 -5.84 -2.77
CA SER A 112 -1.06 -5.43 -1.38
C SER A 112 -0.03 -4.40 -0.93
N PHE A 113 -0.54 -3.33 -0.33
CA PHE A 113 0.21 -2.17 0.12
C PHE A 113 0.20 -2.10 1.64
N LEU A 114 1.29 -2.53 2.28
CA LEU A 114 1.35 -2.67 3.73
C LEU A 114 2.28 -1.64 4.38
N SER A 115 2.01 -1.20 5.61
CA SER A 115 2.91 -0.24 6.26
C SER A 115 4.34 -0.80 6.44
N ALA A 116 5.35 0.02 6.18
CA ALA A 116 6.77 -0.38 6.29
C ALA A 116 7.17 -0.85 7.70
N ARG A 117 6.51 -0.36 8.75
CA ARG A 117 6.73 -0.84 10.13
C ARG A 117 6.18 -2.26 10.35
N ALA A 118 5.08 -2.61 9.68
CA ALA A 118 4.60 -3.99 9.70
C ALA A 118 5.52 -4.94 8.94
N ALA A 119 6.21 -4.43 7.90
CA ALA A 119 7.22 -5.15 7.12
C ALA A 119 8.45 -5.58 7.92
N GLU A 120 8.84 -4.77 8.90
CA GLU A 120 10.03 -5.01 9.73
C GLU A 120 9.83 -6.22 10.65
N MET A 121 8.59 -6.42 11.13
CA MET A 121 8.25 -7.50 12.05
C MET A 121 8.03 -8.85 11.35
N TRP A 122 7.68 -8.83 10.05
CA TRP A 122 7.30 -10.03 9.31
C TRP A 122 7.87 -9.96 7.89
N TYR A 123 8.84 -10.82 7.58
CA TYR A 123 9.42 -10.93 6.24
C TYR A 123 8.45 -11.65 5.30
N ILE A 124 7.39 -10.96 4.87
CA ILE A 124 6.36 -11.51 3.99
C ILE A 124 6.82 -11.34 2.53
N LYS A 125 7.05 -12.46 1.84
CA LYS A 125 7.45 -12.44 0.43
C LYS A 125 6.25 -12.03 -0.44
N ARG A 126 6.49 -11.20 -1.47
CA ARG A 126 5.53 -10.68 -2.48
C ARG A 126 4.74 -9.41 -2.15
N ILE A 127 4.98 -8.76 -1.02
CA ILE A 127 4.23 -7.55 -0.66
C ILE A 127 4.94 -6.26 -1.12
N ILE A 128 4.17 -5.21 -1.43
CA ILE A 128 4.67 -3.85 -1.63
C ILE A 128 4.47 -3.11 -0.32
N PHE A 129 5.54 -2.57 0.24
CA PHE A 129 5.41 -1.82 1.48
C PHE A 129 5.24 -0.34 1.17
N ILE A 130 4.32 0.34 1.86
CA ILE A 130 4.12 1.78 1.85
C ILE A 130 4.65 2.34 3.17
N LYS A 131 5.49 3.36 3.12
CA LYS A 131 5.76 4.18 4.30
C LYS A 131 4.82 5.39 4.27
N PHE A 132 3.94 5.47 5.26
CA PHE A 132 3.28 6.72 5.57
C PHE A 132 4.31 7.58 6.30
N LEU A 133 4.61 8.76 5.75
CA LEU A 133 5.19 9.82 6.56
C LEU A 133 4.08 10.19 7.55
N GLN A 134 4.18 9.74 8.81
CA GLN A 134 3.50 10.46 9.88
C GLN A 134 4.04 11.88 9.77
N GLN A 135 3.21 12.81 9.32
CA GLN A 135 3.48 14.21 9.59
C GLN A 135 3.49 14.30 11.12
N VAL A 136 4.67 14.59 11.65
CA VAL A 136 4.88 14.99 13.04
C VAL A 136 4.09 16.27 13.27
#